data_AF-A0A842QBD7-F1
#
_entry.id   AF-A0A842QBD7-F1
#
_cell.length_a   1.000
_cell.length_b   1.000
_cell.length_c   1.000
_cell.angle_alpha   90.00
_cell.angle_beta   90.00
_cell.angle_gamma   90.00
#
_symmetry.space_group_name_H-M   'P 1'
#
loop_
_entity.id
_entity.type
_entity.pdbx_description
1 polymer ?
#
loop_
_entity_poly.entity_id
_entity_poly.type
_entity_poly.pdbx_seq_one_letter_code
_entity_poly.pdbx_strand_id
1 'polypeptide(L)'
;MSPKKHEKKLPMTQRCGIFLILLVFAAIATFLGLNALGQAESLGMPAIFSYIPLGIAVIMVVTALDILTGLWTPKSRGRIVVRPM
;
A
#
# COMPACT_ATOMS: atom_id res chain seq x y z
N MET A 1 -20.44 27.70 -16.96
CA MET A 1 -20.13 26.24 -17.02
C MET A 1 -18.69 26.04 -16.55
N SER A 2 -18.48 25.55 -15.33
CA SER A 2 -17.14 25.26 -14.80
C SER A 2 -16.57 24.02 -15.51
N PRO A 3 -15.32 24.04 -16.01
CA PRO A 3 -14.75 22.92 -16.72
C PRO A 3 -14.65 21.71 -15.78
N LYS A 4 -15.29 20.61 -16.17
CA LYS A 4 -15.18 19.31 -15.51
C LYS A 4 -13.69 18.97 -15.39
N LYS A 5 -13.14 19.02 -14.18
CA LYS A 5 -11.83 18.46 -13.85
C LYS A 5 -11.89 16.99 -14.26
N HIS A 6 -11.34 16.66 -15.42
CA HIS A 6 -10.98 15.28 -15.73
C HIS A 6 -9.91 14.90 -14.72
N GLU A 7 -10.32 14.31 -13.60
CA GLU A 7 -9.43 13.57 -12.73
C GLU A 7 -8.80 12.47 -13.58
N LYS A 8 -7.59 12.76 -14.08
CA LYS A 8 -6.78 11.79 -14.83
C LYS A 8 -6.47 10.65 -13.87
N LYS A 9 -7.34 9.64 -13.89
CA LYS A 9 -7.10 8.31 -13.33
C LYS A 9 -5.72 7.86 -13.81
N LEU A 10 -4.84 7.46 -12.88
CA LEU A 10 -3.53 6.88 -13.23
C LEU A 10 -3.71 5.74 -14.25
N PRO A 11 -2.85 5.61 -15.26
CA PRO A 11 -2.90 4.50 -16.21
C PRO A 11 -2.83 3.15 -15.48
N MET A 12 -3.53 2.15 -16.02
CA MET A 12 -3.69 0.83 -15.41
C MET A 12 -2.35 0.17 -15.04
N THR A 13 -1.32 0.35 -15.87
CA THR A 13 0.05 -0.12 -15.63
C THR A 13 0.68 0.48 -14.37
N GLN A 14 0.49 1.78 -14.11
CA GLN A 14 1.01 2.41 -12.90
C GLN A 14 0.26 1.96 -11.65
N ARG A 15 -1.07 1.78 -11.74
CA ARG A 15 -1.87 1.23 -10.64
C ARG A 15 -1.44 -0.19 -10.27
N CYS A 16 -1.21 -1.01 -11.29
CA CYS A 16 -0.72 -2.38 -11.10
C CYS A 16 0.68 -2.41 -10.47
N GLY A 17 1.57 -1.51 -10.91
CA GLY A 17 2.89 -1.37 -10.29
C GLY A 17 2.83 -0.97 -8.82
N ILE A 18 2.03 0.03 -8.47
CA ILE A 18 1.84 0.46 -7.07
C ILE A 18 1.19 -0.66 -6.24
N PHE A 19 0.18 -1.34 -6.79
CA PHE A 19 -0.47 -2.48 -6.16
C PHE A 19 0.52 -3.60 -5.82
N LEU A 20 1.36 -3.98 -6.78
CA LEU A 20 2.38 -5.02 -6.58
C LEU A 20 3.39 -4.63 -5.50
N ILE A 21 3.85 -3.37 -5.51
CA ILE A 21 4.76 -2.86 -4.47
C ILE A 21 4.11 -2.97 -3.08
N LEU A 22 2.86 -2.51 -2.94
CA LEU A 22 2.14 -2.58 -1.67
C LEU A 22 1.91 -4.03 -1.21
N LEU A 23 1.65 -4.96 -2.13
CA LEU A 23 1.54 -6.38 -1.80
C LEU A 23 2.84 -6.95 -1.25
N VAL A 24 3.99 -6.60 -1.83
CA VAL A 24 5.30 -7.04 -1.33
C VAL A 24 5.54 -6.53 0.09
N PHE A 25 5.25 -5.25 0.35
CA PHE A 25 5.36 -4.70 1.70
C PHE A 25 4.38 -5.34 2.68
N ALA A 26 3.14 -5.59 2.27
CA ALA A 26 2.15 -6.29 3.10
C ALA A 26 2.61 -7.71 3.45
N ALA A 27 3.22 -8.45 2.51
CA ALA A 27 3.78 -9.77 2.77
C ALA A 27 4.91 -9.72 3.81
N ILE A 28 5.82 -8.75 3.69
CA ILE A 28 6.91 -8.54 4.64
C ILE A 28 6.36 -8.21 6.05
N ALA A 29 5.38 -7.30 6.13
CA ALA A 29 4.74 -6.93 7.39
C ALA A 29 4.01 -8.12 8.05
N THR A 30 3.35 -8.96 7.24
CA THR A 30 2.71 -10.19 7.71
C THR A 30 3.73 -11.17 8.28
N PHE A 31 4.84 -11.39 7.56
CA PHE A 31 5.92 -12.26 8.02
C PHE A 31 6.55 -11.77 9.32
N LEU A 32 6.80 -10.46 9.43
CA LEU A 32 7.27 -9.84 10.68
C LEU A 32 6.28 -10.03 11.82
N GLY A 33 4.98 -9.84 11.57
CA GLY A 33 3.94 -10.03 12.58
C GLY A 33 3.82 -11.46 13.07
N LEU A 34 3.86 -12.43 12.15
CA LEU A 34 3.84 -13.85 12.50
C LEU A 34 5.08 -14.26 13.31
N ASN A 35 6.26 -13.79 12.93
CA ASN A 35 7.48 -14.02 13.71
C ASN A 35 7.41 -13.36 15.09
N ALA A 36 6.90 -12.14 15.18
CA ALA A 36 6.72 -11.45 16.44
C ALA A 36 5.72 -12.18 17.36
N LEU A 37 4.66 -12.78 16.80
CA LEU A 37 3.72 -13.61 17.56
C LEU A 37 4.40 -14.87 18.10
N GLY A 38 5.16 -15.56 17.25
CA GLY A 38 5.89 -16.78 17.63
C GLY A 38 6.99 -16.55 18.67
N GLN A 39 7.50 -15.32 18.77
CA GLN A 39 8.54 -14.93 19.74
C GLN A 39 8.01 -14.05 20.88
N ALA A 40 6.70 -13.79 20.95
CA ALA A 40 6.12 -12.87 21.94
C ALA A 40 6.42 -13.34 23.37
N GLU A 41 6.29 -14.65 23.62
CA GLU A 41 6.61 -15.25 24.92
C GLU A 41 8.11 -15.25 25.24
N SER A 42 8.98 -15.44 24.23
CA SER A 42 10.44 -15.48 24.45
C SER A 42 11.08 -14.10 24.59
N LEU A 43 10.48 -13.07 23.99
CA LEU A 43 10.98 -11.68 24.02
C LEU A 43 10.40 -10.88 25.19
N GLY A 44 9.49 -11.47 25.98
CA GLY A 44 8.80 -10.77 27.08
C GLY A 44 7.96 -9.58 26.59
N MET A 45 7.62 -9.55 25.29
CA MET A 45 6.84 -8.47 24.71
C MET A 45 5.35 -8.72 24.92
N PRO A 46 4.57 -7.69 25.28
CA PRO A 46 3.12 -7.82 25.31
C PRO A 46 2.60 -8.25 23.94
N ALA A 47 1.73 -9.27 23.91
CA ALA A 47 1.17 -9.82 22.66
C ALA A 47 0.56 -8.73 21.76
N ILE A 48 0.07 -7.62 22.33
CA ILE A 48 -0.43 -6.45 21.61
C ILE A 48 0.54 -5.95 20.53
N PHE A 49 1.85 -5.97 20.79
CA PHE A 49 2.86 -5.46 19.86
C PHE A 49 3.07 -6.38 18.65
N SER A 50 2.82 -7.69 18.81
CA SER A 50 2.89 -8.65 17.70
C SER A 50 1.76 -8.49 16.69
N TYR A 51 0.64 -7.88 17.09
CA TYR A 51 -0.48 -7.58 16.19
C TYR A 51 -0.28 -6.31 15.38
N ILE A 52 0.66 -5.43 15.75
CA ILE A 52 0.90 -4.17 15.03
C ILE A 52 1.33 -4.43 13.58
N PRO A 53 2.33 -5.29 13.28
CA PRO A 53 2.72 -5.56 11.89
C PRO A 53 1.59 -6.22 11.09
N LEU A 54 0.78 -7.07 11.74
CA LEU A 54 -0.40 -7.69 11.11
C LEU A 54 -1.46 -6.64 10.76
N GLY A 55 -1.74 -5.70 11.67
CA GLY A 55 -2.67 -4.60 11.42
C GLY A 55 -2.21 -3.71 10.25
N ILE A 56 -0.91 -3.40 10.20
CA ILE A 56 -0.32 -2.64 9.09
C ILE A 56 -0.46 -3.41 7.78
N ALA A 57 -0.23 -4.73 7.78
CA ALA A 57 -0.40 -5.56 6.60
C ALA A 57 -1.83 -5.51 6.05
N VAL A 58 -2.83 -5.63 6.92
CA VAL A 58 -4.26 -5.53 6.53
C VAL A 58 -4.57 -4.17 5.89
N ILE A 59 -4.12 -3.07 6.51
CA ILE A 59 -4.32 -1.72 5.98
C ILE A 59 -3.66 -1.57 4.60
N MET A 60 -2.45 -2.11 4.42
CA MET A 60 -1.75 -2.08 3.14
C MET A 60 -2.48 -2.86 2.05
N VAL A 61 -3.05 -4.03 2.37
CA VAL A 61 -3.84 -4.82 1.40
C VAL A 61 -5.11 -4.08 0.98
N VAL A 62 -5.85 -3.52 1.94
CA VAL A 62 -7.06 -2.73 1.64
C VAL A 62 -6.71 -1.54 0.75
N THR A 63 -5.65 -0.81 1.11
CA THR A 63 -5.18 0.34 0.32
C THR A 63 -4.74 -0.09 -1.10
N ALA A 64 -4.08 -1.23 -1.24
CA ALA A 64 -3.67 -1.76 -2.53
C ALA A 64 -4.89 -2.07 -3.41
N LEU A 65 -5.93 -2.69 -2.85
CA LEU A 65 -7.18 -2.98 -3.54
C LEU A 65 -7.92 -1.70 -3.98
N ASP A 66 -7.94 -0.67 -3.14
CA ASP A 66 -8.53 0.64 -3.49
C ASP A 66 -7.79 1.32 -4.66
N ILE A 67 -6.47 1.15 -4.74
CA ILE A 67 -5.65 1.65 -5.87
C ILE A 67 -5.90 0.85 -7.14
N LEU A 68 -6.03 -0.47 -7.03
CA LEU A 68 -6.26 -1.35 -8.17
C LEU A 68 -7.65 -1.11 -8.78
N THR A 69 -8.68 -1.05 -7.95
CA THR A 69 -10.07 -0.72 -8.36
C THR A 69 -10.20 0.73 -8.84
N GLY A 70 -9.26 1.59 -8.46
CA GLY A 70 -9.27 3.01 -8.81
C GLY A 70 -10.31 3.82 -8.06
N LEU A 71 -10.81 3.30 -6.94
CA LEU A 71 -11.56 4.03 -5.90
C LEU A 71 -10.68 5.14 -5.32
N TRP A 72 -9.40 4.83 -5.09
CA TRP A 72 -8.40 5.79 -4.64
C TRP A 72 -7.17 5.73 -5.54
N THR A 73 -6.96 6.75 -6.37
CA THR A 73 -5.67 6.93 -7.04
C THR A 73 -4.86 7.99 -6.33
N PRO A 74 -3.64 7.69 -5.85
CA PRO A 74 -2.75 8.73 -5.35
C PRO A 74 -2.56 9.76 -6.47
N LYS A 75 -2.88 11.02 -6.21
CA LYS A 75 -2.66 12.10 -7.18
C LYS A 75 -1.17 12.11 -7.50
N SER A 76 -0.84 11.91 -8.78
CA SER A 76 0.53 12.10 -9.26
C SER A 76 0.99 13.51 -8.88
N ARG A 77 1.88 13.61 -7.89
CA ARG A 77 2.54 14.87 -7.51
C ARG A 77 3.66 15.26 -8.49
N GLY A 78 3.97 14.42 -9.46
CA GLY A 78 5.05 14.65 -10.42
C GLY A 78 4.51 14.76 -11.83
N ARG A 79 4.38 15.99 -12.31
CA ARG A 79 4.44 16.29 -13.75
C ARG A 79 5.90 16.06 -14.19
N ILE A 80 6.38 14.82 -14.22
CA ILE A 80 7.66 14.50 -14.86
C ILE A 80 7.39 14.52 -16.36
N VAL A 81 7.52 15.71 -16.94
CA VAL A 81 7.53 15.91 -18.39
C VAL A 81 8.89 15.41 -18.87
N VAL A 82 8.95 14.15 -19.29
CA VAL A 82 10.06 13.70 -20.13
C VAL A 82 9.84 14.37 -21.48
N ARG A 83 10.55 15.47 -21.76
CA ARG A 83 10.58 16.01 -23.12
C ARG A 83 11.29 14.98 -24.00
N PRO A 84 10.73 14.57 -25.15
CA PRO A 84 11.54 13.90 -26.14
C PRO A 84 12.66 14.88 -26.57
N MET A 85 13.90 14.39 -26.55
CA MET A 85 15.00 15.02 -27.30
C MET A 85 14.80 14.76 -28.78
#